data_AF-A0A1B6F984-F1
#
_entry.id   AF-A0A1B6F984-F1
#
_cell.length_a   1.000
_cell.length_b   1.000
_cell.length_c   1.000
_cell.angle_alpha   90.00
_cell.angle_beta   90.00
_cell.angle_gamma   90.00
#
_symmetry.space_group_name_H-M   'P 1'
#
loop_
_entity.id
_entity.type
_entity.pdbx_description
1 polymer ?
#
loop_
_entity_poly.entity_id
_entity_poly.type
_entity_poly.pdbx_seq_one_letter_code
_entity_poly.pdbx_strand_id
1 'polypeptide(L)'
;HVLDFVLSADVRLSVEDNSSLAVTLHNREKKQIWTVHYTCSSQLLTVQDQDIFYGLGCEHHKDWHHITRDLLVDLQKGLTLLNIGKRKISRSKFKVGSITVHGSGMLDNLTLSSSEHMAQFYAAAQWFITHQDPVTGGWPNPVRRRGVQGMMDLMPGWLSAMGQGHGISVLARAYYHSGGERQYLDTALKALK
;
A
#
# COMPACT_ATOMS: atom_id res chain seq x y z
N HIS A 1 -25.64 9.53 2.95
CA HIS A 1 -24.81 9.07 1.82
C HIS A 1 -23.59 8.35 2.36
N VAL A 2 -23.42 7.08 1.99
CA VAL A 2 -22.22 6.30 2.34
C VAL A 2 -21.03 6.93 1.58
N LEU A 3 -19.92 7.11 2.29
CA LEU A 3 -18.72 7.78 1.80
C LEU A 3 -17.66 6.71 1.50
N ASP A 4 -17.81 6.06 0.35
CA ASP A 4 -16.92 4.99 -0.11
C ASP A 4 -15.70 5.57 -0.81
N PHE A 5 -14.52 5.20 -0.29
CA PHE A 5 -13.22 5.74 -0.72
C PHE A 5 -12.14 4.66 -0.79
N VAL A 6 -12.48 3.41 -0.52
CA VAL A 6 -11.56 2.30 -0.74
C VAL A 6 -11.89 1.72 -2.11
N LEU A 7 -10.99 1.96 -3.06
CA LEU A 7 -11.04 1.43 -4.41
C LEU A 7 -10.48 0.02 -4.40
N SER A 8 -11.16 -0.92 -5.05
CA SER A 8 -10.63 -2.24 -5.35
C SER A 8 -10.90 -2.56 -6.83
N ALA A 9 -9.95 -3.22 -7.48
CA ALA A 9 -10.08 -3.65 -8.86
C ALA A 9 -9.08 -4.76 -9.17
N ASP A 10 -9.43 -5.66 -10.07
CA ASP A 10 -8.45 -6.47 -10.79
C ASP A 10 -7.97 -5.66 -11.99
N VAL A 11 -6.65 -5.57 -12.16
CA VAL A 11 -6.05 -4.79 -13.24
C VAL A 11 -4.95 -5.57 -13.93
N ARG A 12 -4.83 -5.34 -15.24
CA ARG A 12 -3.72 -5.77 -16.08
C ARG A 12 -3.39 -4.64 -17.04
N LEU A 13 -2.44 -3.79 -16.67
CA LEU A 13 -2.09 -2.58 -17.42
C LEU A 13 -0.83 -2.82 -18.27
N SER A 14 -0.80 -2.30 -19.50
CA SER A 14 0.37 -2.38 -20.39
C SER A 14 1.45 -1.38 -19.99
N VAL A 15 2.69 -1.88 -19.82
CA VAL A 15 3.87 -1.03 -19.59
C VAL A 15 4.25 -0.25 -20.86
N GLU A 16 4.08 -0.86 -22.03
CA GLU A 16 4.50 -0.28 -23.32
C GLU A 16 3.73 1.00 -23.68
N ASP A 17 2.47 1.09 -23.25
CA ASP A 17 1.57 2.21 -23.56
C ASP A 17 1.49 3.26 -22.44
N ASN A 18 2.37 3.21 -21.44
CA ASN A 18 2.33 4.07 -20.25
C ASN A 18 0.93 4.08 -19.58
N SER A 19 0.34 2.89 -19.46
CA SER A 19 -1.05 2.75 -19.04
C SER A 19 -1.24 3.11 -17.57
N SER A 20 -2.42 3.66 -17.26
CA SER A 20 -2.75 4.09 -15.90
C SER A 20 -4.24 3.98 -15.59
N LEU A 21 -4.53 3.79 -14.31
CA LEU A 21 -5.86 3.95 -13.72
C LEU A 21 -5.84 5.24 -12.89
N ALA A 22 -6.69 6.20 -13.22
CA ALA A 22 -6.77 7.49 -12.55
C ALA A 22 -8.12 7.68 -11.86
N VAL A 23 -8.12 8.28 -10.67
CA VAL A 23 -9.33 8.62 -9.92
C VAL A 23 -9.31 10.10 -9.57
N THR A 24 -10.37 10.82 -9.97
CA THR A 24 -10.53 12.24 -9.60
C THR A 24 -11.28 12.37 -8.28
N LEU A 25 -10.79 13.25 -7.41
CA LEU A 25 -11.33 13.53 -6.08
C LEU A 25 -11.69 15.01 -6.00
N HIS A 26 -12.98 15.30 -5.84
CA HIS A 26 -13.48 16.65 -5.75
C HIS A 26 -13.56 17.09 -4.29
N ASN A 27 -12.89 18.19 -3.95
CA ASN A 27 -13.06 18.87 -2.68
C ASN A 27 -14.30 19.76 -2.73
N ARG A 28 -15.33 19.40 -1.97
CA ARG A 28 -16.65 20.07 -1.95
C ARG A 28 -16.59 21.48 -1.39
N GLU A 29 -15.65 21.77 -0.49
CA GLU A 29 -15.53 23.08 0.17
C GLU A 29 -14.67 24.04 -0.65
N LYS A 30 -13.50 23.56 -1.12
CA LYS A 30 -12.49 24.40 -1.76
C LYS A 30 -12.65 24.52 -3.28
N LYS A 31 -13.61 23.80 -3.87
CA LYS A 31 -13.78 23.69 -5.35
C LYS A 31 -12.47 23.30 -6.07
N GLN A 32 -11.66 22.46 -5.40
CA GLN A 32 -10.42 21.92 -5.95
C GLN A 32 -10.67 20.49 -6.42
N ILE A 33 -9.98 20.10 -7.49
CA ILE A 33 -9.98 18.75 -8.02
C ILE A 33 -8.56 18.21 -7.89
N TRP A 34 -8.44 16.98 -7.43
CA TRP A 34 -7.17 16.26 -7.35
C TRP A 34 -7.30 14.97 -8.14
N THR A 35 -6.27 14.56 -8.85
CA THR A 35 -6.26 13.28 -9.55
C THR A 35 -5.20 12.37 -8.94
N VAL A 36 -5.60 11.16 -8.57
CA VAL A 36 -4.67 10.12 -8.12
C VAL A 36 -4.51 9.12 -9.26
N HIS A 37 -3.29 8.99 -9.77
CA HIS A 37 -2.90 8.12 -10.87
C HIS A 37 -2.18 6.90 -10.32
N TYR A 38 -2.65 5.71 -10.69
CA TYR A 38 -1.98 4.43 -10.47
C TYR A 38 -1.34 4.01 -11.79
N THR A 39 -0.03 4.18 -11.90
CA THR A 39 0.71 4.01 -13.15
C THR A 39 1.54 2.73 -13.13
N CYS A 40 1.79 2.17 -14.32
CA CYS A 40 2.80 1.13 -14.48
C CYS A 40 4.21 1.69 -14.42
N SER A 41 4.65 2.05 -13.21
CA SER A 41 6.00 2.50 -12.94
C SER A 41 6.52 1.95 -11.61
N SER A 42 7.83 2.00 -11.41
CA SER A 42 8.51 1.69 -10.14
C SER A 42 8.61 2.89 -9.20
N GLN A 43 8.13 4.07 -9.61
CA GLN A 43 8.14 5.27 -8.78
C GLN A 43 7.15 5.12 -7.62
N LEU A 44 7.63 5.21 -6.38
CA LEU A 44 6.77 4.98 -5.20
C LEU A 44 5.61 5.99 -5.11
N LEU A 45 5.95 7.29 -5.16
CA LEU A 45 5.00 8.39 -5.04
C LEU A 45 5.64 9.67 -5.59
N THR A 46 5.00 10.30 -6.56
CA THR A 46 5.38 11.62 -7.07
C THR A 46 4.16 12.53 -7.16
N VAL A 47 4.40 13.84 -7.18
CA VAL A 47 3.31 14.84 -7.26
C VAL A 47 3.72 15.94 -8.22
N GLN A 48 2.80 16.27 -9.12
CA GLN A 48 2.92 17.39 -10.04
C GLN A 48 1.61 18.16 -10.00
N ASP A 49 1.65 19.40 -9.50
CA ASP A 49 0.48 20.25 -9.34
C ASP A 49 -0.68 19.58 -8.58
N GLN A 50 -1.78 19.22 -9.27
CA GLN A 50 -2.96 18.56 -8.70
C GLN A 50 -3.02 17.05 -9.00
N ASP A 51 -1.95 16.51 -9.56
CA ASP A 51 -1.81 15.12 -9.96
C ASP A 51 -0.82 14.39 -9.04
N ILE A 52 -1.29 13.31 -8.42
CA ILE A 52 -0.53 12.46 -7.51
C ILE A 52 -0.35 11.12 -8.18
N PHE A 53 0.88 10.64 -8.33
CA PHE A 53 1.19 9.41 -9.03
C PHE A 53 1.74 8.36 -8.07
N TYR A 54 1.18 7.15 -8.12
CA TYR A 54 1.66 5.95 -7.44
C TYR A 54 2.02 4.90 -8.47
N GLY A 55 3.25 4.38 -8.41
CA GLY A 55 3.68 3.25 -9.21
C GLY A 55 3.14 1.93 -8.67
N LEU A 56 2.53 1.14 -9.55
CA LEU A 56 2.04 -0.21 -9.26
C LEU A 56 3.09 -1.31 -9.48
N GLY A 57 4.25 -0.99 -10.08
CA GLY A 57 5.29 -1.99 -10.33
C GLY A 57 4.90 -3.07 -11.35
N CYS A 58 4.14 -2.74 -12.38
CA CYS A 58 3.65 -3.69 -13.40
C CYS A 58 4.76 -4.45 -14.14
N GLU A 59 6.01 -3.96 -14.13
CA GLU A 59 7.17 -4.69 -14.67
C GLU A 59 7.33 -6.09 -14.06
N HIS A 60 6.87 -6.27 -12.82
CA HIS A 60 6.91 -7.53 -12.08
C HIS A 60 5.59 -8.32 -12.17
N HIS A 61 4.55 -7.75 -12.77
CA HIS A 61 3.18 -8.29 -12.82
C HIS A 61 2.60 -8.15 -14.23
N LYS A 62 2.99 -9.06 -15.15
CA LYS A 62 2.46 -9.10 -16.53
C LYS A 62 1.04 -9.68 -16.64
N ASP A 63 0.56 -10.28 -15.56
CA ASP A 63 -0.76 -10.89 -15.43
C ASP A 63 -1.69 -10.04 -14.55
N TRP A 64 -2.93 -10.49 -14.45
CA TRP A 64 -3.92 -9.92 -13.55
C TRP A 64 -3.39 -9.84 -12.12
N HIS A 65 -3.55 -8.66 -11.51
CA HIS A 65 -3.31 -8.49 -10.10
C HIS A 65 -4.41 -7.63 -9.47
N HIS A 66 -4.75 -7.98 -8.24
CA HIS A 66 -5.76 -7.28 -7.46
C HIS A 66 -5.14 -6.08 -6.75
N ILE A 67 -5.72 -4.90 -6.92
CA ILE A 67 -5.33 -3.69 -6.19
C ILE A 67 -6.41 -3.29 -5.20
N THR A 68 -5.98 -2.76 -4.05
CA THR A 68 -6.87 -2.15 -3.05
C THR A 68 -6.24 -0.87 -2.52
N ARG A 69 -6.90 0.27 -2.70
CA ARG A 69 -6.37 1.61 -2.44
C ARG A 69 -7.33 2.45 -1.62
N ASP A 70 -6.88 2.99 -0.49
CA ASP A 70 -7.64 4.03 0.21
C ASP A 70 -7.31 5.39 -0.42
N LEU A 71 -8.26 5.89 -1.22
CA LEU A 71 -8.11 7.11 -2.02
C LEU A 71 -7.79 8.35 -1.16
N LEU A 72 -8.29 8.40 0.07
CA LEU A 72 -8.06 9.55 0.95
C LEU A 72 -6.71 9.47 1.64
N VAL A 73 -6.25 8.26 1.98
CA VAL A 73 -4.86 8.05 2.44
C VAL A 73 -3.90 8.39 1.30
N ASP A 74 -4.17 7.92 0.10
CA ASP A 74 -3.33 8.17 -1.08
C ASP A 74 -3.24 9.67 -1.39
N LEU A 75 -4.38 10.37 -1.38
CA LEU A 75 -4.42 11.84 -1.51
C LEU A 75 -3.64 12.52 -0.38
N GLN A 76 -3.89 12.14 0.88
CA GLN A 76 -3.24 12.74 2.06
C GLN A 76 -1.70 12.64 1.98
N LYS A 77 -1.19 11.49 1.53
CA LYS A 77 0.25 11.26 1.38
C LYS A 77 0.84 12.12 0.26
N GLY A 78 0.16 12.26 -0.88
CA GLY A 78 0.59 13.19 -1.94
C GLY A 78 0.58 14.65 -1.48
N LEU A 79 -0.50 15.11 -0.81
CA LEU A 79 -0.55 16.47 -0.27
C LEU A 79 0.59 16.76 0.73
N THR A 80 0.97 15.75 1.52
CA THR A 80 2.08 15.87 2.46
C THR A 80 3.41 16.17 1.76
N LEU A 81 3.66 15.60 0.57
CA LEU A 81 4.85 15.91 -0.23
C LEU A 81 4.87 17.35 -0.74
N LEU A 82 3.70 17.92 -1.03
CA LEU A 82 3.56 19.34 -1.37
C LEU A 82 3.64 20.26 -0.15
N ASN A 83 3.86 19.72 1.06
CA ASN A 83 3.74 20.43 2.34
C ASN A 83 2.36 21.06 2.58
N ILE A 84 1.31 20.57 1.89
CA ILE A 84 -0.06 21.05 2.02
C ILE A 84 -0.83 20.06 2.89
N GLY A 85 -1.69 20.58 3.79
CA GLY A 85 -2.68 19.75 4.47
C GLY A 85 -2.09 18.69 5.40
N LYS A 86 -1.22 19.08 6.35
CA LYS A 86 -0.63 18.18 7.38
C LYS A 86 -1.63 17.51 8.32
N ARG A 87 -2.92 17.89 8.25
CA ARG A 87 -4.00 17.34 9.08
C ARG A 87 -4.77 16.29 8.29
N LYS A 88 -5.30 15.28 9.01
CA LYS A 88 -6.15 14.23 8.45
C LYS A 88 -7.30 14.83 7.65
N ILE A 89 -7.43 14.42 6.39
CA ILE A 89 -8.57 14.74 5.53
C ILE A 89 -9.87 14.18 6.12
N SER A 90 -10.92 15.01 6.12
CA SER A 90 -12.28 14.57 6.45
C SER A 90 -12.94 13.94 5.22
N ARG A 91 -13.48 12.72 5.37
CA ARG A 91 -14.20 11.99 4.31
C ARG A 91 -15.37 12.81 3.74
N SER A 92 -16.08 13.55 4.59
CA SER A 92 -17.26 14.34 4.18
C SER A 92 -16.96 15.49 3.22
N LYS A 93 -15.70 15.94 3.18
CA LYS A 93 -15.27 17.07 2.34
C LYS A 93 -14.95 16.66 0.91
N PHE A 94 -14.88 15.36 0.63
CA PHE A 94 -14.49 14.85 -0.68
C PHE A 94 -15.62 14.06 -1.34
N LYS A 95 -15.47 13.84 -2.65
CA LYS A 95 -16.32 12.97 -3.46
C LYS A 95 -15.45 12.37 -4.56
N VAL A 96 -15.63 11.10 -4.87
CA VAL A 96 -15.09 10.50 -6.10
C VAL A 96 -15.82 11.12 -7.30
N GLY A 97 -15.07 11.71 -8.23
CA GLY A 97 -15.58 12.35 -9.44
C GLY A 97 -15.75 11.34 -10.56
N SER A 98 -14.62 10.85 -11.08
CA SER A 98 -14.52 9.90 -12.18
C SER A 98 -13.40 8.90 -11.93
N ILE A 99 -13.52 7.74 -12.56
CA ILE A 99 -12.47 6.74 -12.69
C ILE A 99 -12.16 6.67 -14.18
N THR A 100 -10.90 6.90 -14.56
CA THR A 100 -10.45 7.00 -15.95
C THR A 100 -9.32 6.01 -16.18
N VAL A 101 -9.33 5.32 -17.32
CA VAL A 101 -8.23 4.44 -17.74
C VAL A 101 -7.55 5.06 -18.95
N HIS A 102 -6.22 5.08 -18.95
CA HIS A 102 -5.38 5.54 -20.05
C HIS A 102 -4.45 4.42 -20.52
N GLY A 103 -4.08 4.44 -21.81
CA GLY A 103 -3.23 3.42 -22.42
C GLY A 103 -4.02 2.17 -22.82
N SER A 104 -3.41 1.00 -22.63
CA SER A 104 -4.01 -0.29 -22.97
C SER A 104 -3.94 -1.28 -21.80
N GLY A 105 -4.91 -2.19 -21.72
CA GLY A 105 -4.98 -3.16 -20.64
C GLY A 105 -6.36 -3.76 -20.45
N MET A 106 -6.54 -4.39 -19.29
CA MET A 106 -7.78 -5.01 -18.86
C MET A 106 -8.09 -4.57 -17.43
N LEU A 107 -9.38 -4.42 -17.13
CA LEU A 107 -9.88 -4.05 -15.82
C LEU A 107 -11.16 -4.85 -15.55
N ASP A 108 -11.25 -5.42 -14.36
CA ASP A 108 -12.39 -6.21 -13.91
C ASP A 108 -12.64 -5.99 -12.40
N ASN A 109 -13.80 -6.40 -11.89
CA ASN A 109 -14.17 -6.35 -10.47
C ASN A 109 -13.95 -4.98 -9.80
N LEU A 110 -14.19 -3.89 -10.54
CA LEU A 110 -14.08 -2.53 -10.03
C LEU A 110 -15.15 -2.25 -8.97
N THR A 111 -14.72 -1.98 -7.75
CA THR A 111 -15.59 -1.69 -6.62
C THR A 111 -15.11 -0.47 -5.84
N LEU A 112 -16.08 0.20 -5.19
CA LEU A 112 -15.83 1.21 -4.18
C LEU A 112 -16.52 0.77 -2.89
N SER A 113 -15.76 0.69 -1.80
CA SER A 113 -16.27 0.30 -0.50
C SER A 113 -15.87 1.30 0.59
N SER A 114 -16.53 1.15 1.74
CA SER A 114 -16.24 1.96 2.91
C SER A 114 -14.90 1.58 3.55
N SER A 115 -14.56 0.27 3.50
CA SER A 115 -13.36 -0.33 4.05
C SER A 115 -13.06 -1.69 3.38
N GLU A 116 -11.77 -2.01 3.20
CA GLU A 116 -11.28 -3.35 2.80
C GLU A 116 -10.25 -3.85 3.82
N HIS A 117 -10.67 -4.05 5.07
CA HIS A 117 -9.77 -4.40 6.16
C HIS A 117 -9.05 -5.73 5.95
N MET A 118 -9.74 -6.73 5.39
CA MET A 118 -9.15 -8.04 5.15
C MET A 118 -8.14 -8.04 4.01
N ALA A 119 -8.40 -7.30 2.92
CA ALA A 119 -7.42 -7.13 1.85
C ALA A 119 -6.13 -6.47 2.37
N GLN A 120 -6.27 -5.42 3.19
CA GLN A 120 -5.13 -4.74 3.83
C GLN A 120 -4.37 -5.67 4.79
N PHE A 121 -5.09 -6.47 5.57
CA PHE A 121 -4.49 -7.45 6.49
C PHE A 121 -3.67 -8.51 5.73
N TYR A 122 -4.24 -9.09 4.68
CA TYR A 122 -3.54 -10.10 3.88
C TYR A 122 -2.39 -9.52 3.05
N ALA A 123 -2.50 -8.27 2.58
CA ALA A 123 -1.37 -7.58 1.96
C ALA A 123 -0.18 -7.47 2.93
N ALA A 124 -0.43 -7.15 4.21
CA ALA A 124 0.62 -7.12 5.23
C ALA A 124 1.18 -8.52 5.54
N ALA A 125 0.33 -9.54 5.66
CA ALA A 125 0.76 -10.92 5.88
C ALA A 125 1.65 -11.43 4.72
N GLN A 126 1.24 -11.15 3.48
CA GLN A 126 2.00 -11.50 2.29
C GLN A 126 3.34 -10.77 2.23
N TRP A 127 3.38 -9.50 2.63
CA TRP A 127 4.64 -8.75 2.72
C TRP A 127 5.62 -9.42 3.68
N PHE A 128 5.16 -9.87 4.86
CA PHE A 128 6.02 -10.57 5.83
C PHE A 128 6.58 -11.88 5.28
N ILE A 129 5.80 -12.62 4.48
CA ILE A 129 6.28 -13.83 3.81
C ILE A 129 7.39 -13.50 2.82
N THR A 130 7.17 -12.51 1.95
CA THR A 130 8.07 -12.25 0.81
C THR A 130 9.33 -11.48 1.20
N HIS A 131 9.35 -10.85 2.37
CA HIS A 131 10.47 -10.02 2.85
C HIS A 131 11.16 -10.59 4.09
N GLN A 132 10.86 -11.83 4.50
CA GLN A 132 11.61 -12.50 5.56
C GLN A 132 13.00 -12.88 5.05
N ASP A 133 14.03 -12.54 5.82
CA ASP A 133 15.39 -12.97 5.54
C ASP A 133 15.52 -14.50 5.76
N PRO A 134 15.95 -15.28 4.76
CA PRO A 134 15.95 -16.74 4.84
C PRO A 134 17.01 -17.31 5.80
N VAL A 135 18.05 -16.54 6.10
CA VAL A 135 19.17 -16.98 6.95
C VAL A 135 18.80 -16.81 8.42
N THR A 136 18.42 -15.59 8.79
CA THR A 136 18.09 -15.19 10.16
C THR A 136 16.65 -15.49 10.53
N GLY A 137 15.73 -15.60 9.56
CA GLY A 137 14.28 -15.64 9.81
C GLY A 137 13.69 -14.29 10.21
N GLY A 138 14.50 -13.24 10.29
CA GLY A 138 14.09 -11.91 10.72
C GLY A 138 13.61 -10.99 9.59
N TRP A 139 13.08 -9.84 9.97
CA TRP A 139 12.83 -8.71 9.07
C TRP A 139 13.84 -7.59 9.35
N PRO A 140 14.95 -7.52 8.61
CA PRO A 140 16.03 -6.58 8.87
C PRO A 140 15.61 -5.14 8.62
N ASN A 141 15.95 -4.24 9.55
CA ASN A 141 15.69 -2.82 9.39
C ASN A 141 16.79 -2.19 8.51
N PRO A 142 16.47 -1.61 7.34
CA PRO A 142 17.48 -1.15 6.38
C PRO A 142 18.13 0.20 6.78
N VAL A 143 17.80 0.75 7.95
CA VAL A 143 18.23 2.07 8.38
C VAL A 143 19.00 2.01 9.69
N ARG A 144 19.98 2.91 9.85
CA ARG A 144 20.70 3.11 11.10
C ARG A 144 19.76 3.68 12.16
N ARG A 145 19.77 3.10 13.36
CA ARG A 145 19.06 3.64 14.53
C ARG A 145 20.09 4.19 15.51
N ARG A 146 20.03 5.50 15.80
CA ARG A 146 20.87 6.09 16.84
C ARG A 146 20.51 5.53 18.20
N GLY A 147 21.52 5.08 18.94
CA GLY A 147 21.38 4.69 20.32
C GLY A 147 20.99 5.89 21.18
N VAL A 148 20.36 5.60 22.33
CA VAL A 148 20.27 6.58 23.41
C VAL A 148 21.67 6.79 24.01
N GLN A 149 21.85 7.87 24.78
CA GLN A 149 23.15 8.17 25.39
C GLN A 149 23.71 6.96 26.15
N GLY A 150 24.94 6.57 25.82
CA GLY A 150 25.61 5.40 26.40
C GLY A 150 25.37 4.07 25.68
N MET A 151 24.52 4.03 24.64
CA MET A 151 24.36 2.85 23.77
C MET A 151 24.97 3.09 22.39
N MET A 152 25.51 2.02 21.81
CA MET A 152 25.97 2.04 20.43
C MET A 152 24.79 2.16 19.47
N ASP A 153 25.05 2.76 18.32
CA ASP A 153 24.09 2.80 17.23
C ASP A 153 23.89 1.41 16.63
N LEU A 154 22.65 1.12 16.26
CA LEU A 154 22.32 -0.09 15.52
C LEU A 154 22.52 0.19 14.03
N MET A 155 23.47 -0.52 13.43
CA MET A 155 23.75 -0.42 12.00
C MET A 155 22.63 -1.08 11.18
N PRO A 156 22.40 -0.65 9.91
CA PRO A 156 21.43 -1.28 9.02
C PRO A 156 21.55 -2.80 9.00
N GLY A 157 20.41 -3.48 8.99
CA GLY A 157 20.30 -4.94 9.13
C GLY A 157 19.89 -5.40 10.52
N TRP A 158 19.81 -4.50 11.51
CA TRP A 158 19.42 -4.87 12.87
C TRP A 158 17.98 -5.41 12.96
N LEU A 159 17.79 -6.39 13.85
CA LEU A 159 16.50 -7.01 14.13
C LEU A 159 15.86 -6.43 15.40
N SER A 160 14.53 -6.44 15.43
CA SER A 160 13.73 -5.91 16.54
C SER A 160 12.85 -7.01 17.10
N ALA A 161 12.96 -7.32 18.40
CA ALA A 161 12.05 -8.28 19.05
C ALA A 161 10.58 -7.85 18.92
N MET A 162 10.29 -6.56 18.97
CA MET A 162 8.94 -6.02 18.71
C MET A 162 8.52 -6.25 17.25
N GLY A 163 9.42 -6.01 16.29
CA GLY A 163 9.17 -6.28 14.87
C GLY A 163 8.87 -7.75 14.61
N GLN A 164 9.68 -8.64 15.18
CA GLN A 164 9.47 -10.10 15.11
C GLN A 164 8.12 -10.50 15.72
N GLY A 165 7.83 -10.05 16.94
CA GLY A 165 6.59 -10.38 17.64
C GLY A 165 5.33 -9.90 16.91
N HIS A 166 5.36 -8.70 16.34
CA HIS A 166 4.26 -8.20 15.51
C HIS A 166 4.10 -9.00 14.20
N GLY A 167 5.20 -9.31 13.51
CA GLY A 167 5.19 -10.13 12.30
C GLY A 167 4.58 -11.52 12.56
N ILE A 168 5.07 -12.21 13.60
CA ILE A 168 4.53 -13.50 14.07
C ILE A 168 3.04 -13.38 14.38
N SER A 169 2.63 -12.32 15.06
CA SER A 169 1.23 -12.08 15.42
C SER A 169 0.31 -11.88 14.21
N VAL A 170 0.79 -11.24 13.14
CA VAL A 170 0.04 -11.09 11.88
C VAL A 170 -0.06 -12.45 11.18
N LEU A 171 1.06 -13.15 11.03
CA LEU A 171 1.13 -14.44 10.35
C LEU A 171 0.29 -15.52 11.06
N ALA A 172 0.32 -15.58 12.39
CA ALA A 172 -0.49 -16.52 13.15
C ALA A 172 -2.00 -16.30 12.96
N ARG A 173 -2.43 -15.03 12.89
CA ARG A 173 -3.84 -14.71 12.57
C ARG A 173 -4.17 -15.06 11.12
N ALA A 174 -3.24 -14.86 10.19
CA ALA A 174 -3.43 -15.19 8.78
C ALA A 174 -3.58 -16.71 8.60
N TYR A 175 -2.72 -17.50 9.25
CA TYR A 175 -2.83 -18.97 9.30
C TYR A 175 -4.20 -19.44 9.80
N TYR A 176 -4.67 -18.88 10.92
CA TYR A 176 -5.96 -19.25 11.48
C TYR A 176 -7.12 -18.85 10.55
N HIS A 177 -7.12 -17.61 10.06
CA HIS A 177 -8.19 -17.07 9.23
C HIS A 177 -8.25 -17.71 7.83
N SER A 178 -7.12 -18.12 7.26
CA SER A 178 -7.08 -18.79 5.95
C SER A 178 -7.49 -20.27 5.98
N GLY A 179 -7.82 -20.81 7.16
CA GLY A 179 -8.16 -22.23 7.31
C GLY A 179 -6.95 -23.15 7.38
N GLY A 180 -5.77 -22.62 7.72
CA GLY A 180 -4.56 -23.40 7.98
C GLY A 180 -3.53 -23.40 6.86
N GLU A 181 -3.45 -22.34 6.05
CA GLU A 181 -2.44 -22.21 5.00
C GLU A 181 -1.03 -22.17 5.60
N ARG A 182 -0.27 -23.26 5.41
CA ARG A 182 0.99 -23.50 6.14
C ARG A 182 2.06 -22.45 5.90
N GLN A 183 2.07 -21.76 4.77
CA GLN A 183 3.08 -20.75 4.47
C GLN A 183 3.14 -19.67 5.56
N TYR A 184 1.99 -19.22 6.08
CA TYR A 184 1.95 -18.26 7.18
C TYR A 184 2.58 -18.82 8.47
N LEU A 185 2.27 -20.07 8.82
CA LEU A 185 2.80 -20.73 10.00
C LEU A 185 4.32 -20.97 9.87
N ASP A 186 4.77 -21.47 8.73
CA ASP A 186 6.18 -21.77 8.49
C ASP A 186 7.05 -20.49 8.55
N THR A 187 6.57 -19.38 7.98
CA THR A 187 7.22 -18.07 8.10
C THR A 187 7.22 -17.59 9.56
N ALA A 188 6.14 -17.77 10.31
CA ALA A 188 6.07 -17.39 11.72
C ALA A 188 7.06 -18.21 12.58
N LEU A 189 7.19 -19.51 12.33
CA LEU A 189 8.14 -20.38 13.04
C LEU A 189 9.59 -20.01 12.73
N LYS A 190 9.90 -19.67 11.47
CA LYS A 190 11.24 -19.20 11.09
C LYS A 190 11.64 -17.92 11.81
N ALA A 191 10.68 -17.06 12.15
CA ALA A 191 10.92 -15.80 12.84
C ALA A 191 11.30 -15.94 14.33
N LEU A 192 11.31 -17.16 14.87
CA LEU A 192 11.74 -17.48 16.24
C LEU A 192 13.22 -17.86 16.35
N LYS A 193 13.95 -17.92 15.23
CA LYS A 193 15.40 -18.13 15.22
C LYS A 193 16.15 -16.93 15.79
#